data_AF-A0A8S8XUS7-F1
#
_entry.id   AF-A0A8S8XUS7-F1
#
_cell.length_a   1.000
_cell.length_b   1.000
_cell.length_c   1.000
_cell.angle_alpha   90.00
_cell.angle_beta   90.00
_cell.angle_gamma   90.00
#
_symmetry.space_group_name_H-M   'P 1'
#
loop_
_entity.id
_entity.type
_entity.pdbx_description
1 polymer ?
#
loop_
_entity_poly.entity_id
_entity_poly.type
_entity_poly.pdbx_seq_one_letter_code
_entity_poly.pdbx_strand_id
1 'polypeptide(L)'
;MYSTGRMAFERIPQEVRNVVIRKGSPEDGTTTPMRPLPGGARMYPETDIPPLSISQDMWKQVMENLPMSQDERRSRLEKFDISEDQLKQLLSRELDDHFVSHSQGVPQKAWATMLLENEGDVGLMALVLATKEAGHVTREGMQALLVEFDGKNPTIDQLSSKAQELGLKPADASDLADIVAKVVSDRLDFVKERGMGAMGPLMGLVMKECGGAADGKQVSALLREEITRHV
;
A
#
# COMPACT_ATOMS: atom_id res chain seq x y z
N MET A 1 -54.77 -21.93 5.01
CA MET A 1 -54.29 -22.26 6.38
C MET A 1 -53.95 -23.75 6.60
N TYR A 2 -54.59 -24.71 5.90
CA TYR A 2 -54.36 -26.15 6.11
C TYR A 2 -53.17 -26.81 5.37
N SER A 3 -52.44 -26.09 4.50
CA SER A 3 -51.39 -26.68 3.65
C SER A 3 -50.03 -26.82 4.36
N THR A 4 -49.57 -25.80 5.09
CA THR A 4 -48.23 -25.81 5.71
C THR A 4 -48.08 -26.84 6.82
N GLY A 5 -49.11 -27.00 7.66
CA GLY A 5 -49.11 -27.98 8.76
C GLY A 5 -49.07 -29.43 8.28
N ARG A 6 -49.67 -29.74 7.11
CA ARG A 6 -49.57 -31.07 6.49
C ARG A 6 -48.21 -31.30 5.83
N MET A 7 -47.67 -30.30 5.13
CA MET A 7 -46.35 -30.42 4.49
C MET A 7 -45.24 -30.66 5.51
N ALA A 8 -45.29 -29.99 6.66
CA ALA A 8 -44.31 -30.12 7.72
C ALA A 8 -44.40 -31.43 8.54
N PHE A 9 -45.52 -32.17 8.44
CA PHE A 9 -45.73 -33.42 9.19
C PHE A 9 -44.84 -34.56 8.68
N GLU A 10 -44.60 -34.60 7.37
CA GLU A 10 -43.84 -35.68 6.74
C GLU A 10 -42.39 -35.30 6.47
N ARG A 11 -42.11 -34.07 5.97
CA ARG A 11 -40.77 -33.62 5.54
C ARG A 11 -40.61 -32.10 5.63
N ILE A 12 -39.37 -31.63 5.50
CA ILE A 12 -39.08 -30.20 5.34
C ILE A 12 -39.53 -29.76 3.94
N PRO A 13 -40.34 -28.69 3.81
CA PRO A 13 -40.79 -28.20 2.52
C PRO A 13 -39.63 -27.60 1.71
N GLN A 14 -39.58 -27.92 0.42
CA GLN A 14 -38.64 -27.29 -0.50
C GLN A 14 -39.18 -25.94 -0.97
N GLU A 15 -38.42 -24.88 -0.72
CA GLU A 15 -38.84 -23.51 -0.98
C GLU A 15 -37.66 -22.60 -1.32
N VAL A 16 -37.95 -21.56 -2.09
CA VAL A 16 -37.06 -20.41 -2.27
C VAL A 16 -37.26 -19.50 -1.08
N ARG A 17 -36.16 -19.16 -0.40
CA ARG A 17 -36.17 -18.30 0.78
C ARG A 17 -35.51 -16.97 0.47
N ASN A 18 -36.07 -15.89 1.01
CA ASN A 18 -35.48 -14.57 0.91
C ASN A 18 -34.46 -14.39 2.03
N VAL A 19 -33.26 -13.95 1.64
CA VAL A 19 -32.30 -13.37 2.58
C VAL A 19 -32.53 -11.87 2.52
N VAL A 20 -33.15 -11.30 3.56
CA VAL A 20 -33.32 -9.85 3.63
C VAL A 20 -31.94 -9.26 3.94
N ILE A 21 -31.28 -8.70 2.92
CA ILE A 21 -29.99 -8.01 3.09
C ILE A 21 -30.28 -6.52 3.33
N ARG A 22 -30.94 -6.20 4.45
CA ARG A 22 -30.87 -4.86 5.01
C ARG A 22 -29.87 -4.89 6.16
N LYS A 23 -29.05 -3.85 6.27
CA LYS A 23 -28.05 -3.73 7.35
C LYS A 23 -28.78 -3.86 8.69
N GLY A 24 -28.63 -5.00 9.38
CA GLY A 24 -29.23 -5.27 10.68
C GLY A 24 -30.60 -5.97 10.69
N SER A 25 -31.04 -6.66 9.63
CA SER A 25 -32.25 -7.50 9.77
C SER A 25 -32.30 -8.67 8.77
N PRO A 26 -32.60 -9.90 9.23
CA PRO A 26 -32.80 -10.27 10.64
C PRO A 26 -31.46 -10.33 11.41
N GLU A 27 -31.40 -9.78 12.62
CA GLU A 27 -30.20 -9.85 13.48
C GLU A 27 -29.82 -11.29 13.85
N ASP A 28 -30.78 -12.22 13.76
CA ASP A 28 -30.66 -13.64 14.10
C ASP A 28 -30.26 -14.53 12.90
N GLY A 29 -30.04 -13.95 11.71
CA GLY A 29 -29.67 -14.69 10.50
C GLY A 29 -30.80 -15.54 9.90
N THR A 30 -32.05 -15.30 10.32
CA THR A 30 -33.20 -16.03 9.77
C THR A 30 -33.51 -15.61 8.33
N THR A 31 -34.21 -16.49 7.61
CA THR A 31 -34.66 -16.27 6.23
C THR A 31 -36.16 -16.48 6.17
N THR A 32 -36.86 -15.83 5.23
CA THR A 32 -38.32 -15.94 5.12
C THR A 32 -38.70 -16.74 3.86
N PRO A 33 -39.71 -17.63 3.94
CA PRO A 33 -40.19 -18.35 2.76
C PRO A 33 -40.79 -17.38 1.75
N MET A 34 -40.41 -17.49 0.47
CA MET A 34 -40.99 -16.69 -0.61
C MET A 34 -42.03 -17.48 -1.40
N ARG A 35 -41.61 -18.63 -1.92
CA ARG A 35 -42.42 -19.48 -2.80
C ARG A 35 -41.91 -20.92 -2.73
N PRO A 36 -42.75 -21.91 -3.07
CA PRO A 36 -42.28 -23.28 -3.27
C PRO A 36 -41.14 -23.34 -4.28
N LEU A 37 -40.22 -24.29 -4.10
CA LEU A 37 -39.13 -24.49 -5.03
C LEU A 37 -39.73 -24.78 -6.42
N PRO A 38 -39.33 -24.05 -7.47
CA PRO A 38 -39.81 -24.36 -8.81
C PRO A 38 -39.41 -25.79 -9.17
N GLY A 39 -40.30 -26.50 -9.86
CA GLY A 39 -39.96 -27.80 -10.44
C GLY A 39 -38.83 -27.70 -11.46
N GLY A 40 -38.31 -28.85 -11.90
CA GLY A 40 -37.23 -28.88 -12.89
C GLY A 40 -37.54 -28.08 -14.14
N ALA A 41 -36.60 -27.24 -14.56
CA ALA A 41 -36.69 -26.56 -15.85
C ALA A 41 -36.63 -27.60 -16.97
N ARG A 42 -37.49 -27.43 -18.00
CA ARG A 42 -37.42 -28.23 -19.20
C ARG A 42 -36.26 -27.71 -20.05
N MET A 43 -35.20 -28.51 -20.17
CA MET A 43 -34.03 -28.19 -20.98
C MET A 43 -34.13 -28.93 -22.32
N TYR A 44 -33.93 -28.22 -23.42
CA TYR A 44 -33.72 -28.79 -24.75
C TYR A 44 -32.44 -28.19 -25.34
N PRO A 45 -31.74 -28.89 -26.25
CA PRO A 45 -30.64 -28.28 -26.99
C PRO A 45 -31.13 -27.03 -27.73
N GLU A 46 -30.38 -25.94 -27.60
CA GLU A 46 -30.62 -24.72 -28.36
C GLU A 46 -30.37 -25.01 -29.85
N THR A 47 -31.41 -24.91 -30.68
CA THR A 47 -31.33 -25.28 -32.11
C THR A 47 -30.81 -24.16 -32.99
N ASP A 48 -30.90 -22.91 -32.51
CA ASP A 48 -30.46 -21.74 -33.26
C ASP A 48 -28.93 -21.55 -33.21
N ILE A 49 -28.25 -22.27 -32.31
CA ILE A 49 -26.80 -22.18 -32.10
C ILE A 49 -26.14 -23.52 -32.44
N PRO A 50 -25.19 -23.56 -33.40
CA PRO A 50 -24.48 -24.78 -33.71
C PRO A 50 -23.58 -25.21 -32.53
N PRO A 51 -23.34 -26.52 -32.32
CA PRO A 51 -22.43 -26.99 -31.30
C PRO A 51 -21.01 -26.44 -31.49
N LEU A 52 -20.43 -25.87 -30.44
CA LEU A 52 -19.04 -25.41 -30.43
C LEU A 52 -18.11 -26.58 -30.11
N SER A 53 -17.26 -26.98 -31.06
CA SER A 53 -16.19 -27.95 -30.81
C SER A 53 -14.93 -27.26 -30.30
N ILE A 54 -14.41 -27.73 -29.17
CA ILE A 54 -13.16 -27.23 -28.59
C ILE A 54 -12.02 -28.06 -29.16
N SER A 55 -11.19 -27.46 -30.02
CA SER A 55 -10.03 -28.15 -30.60
C SER A 55 -8.91 -28.31 -29.58
N GLN A 56 -8.04 -29.29 -29.79
CA GLN A 56 -6.86 -29.49 -28.93
C GLN A 56 -5.92 -28.28 -28.98
N ASP A 57 -5.80 -27.61 -30.13
CA ASP A 57 -4.96 -26.43 -30.28
C ASP A 57 -5.53 -25.24 -29.50
N MET A 58 -6.85 -25.01 -29.57
CA MET A 58 -7.53 -23.99 -28.76
C MET A 58 -7.34 -24.28 -27.27
N TRP A 59 -7.52 -25.53 -26.86
CA TRP A 59 -7.31 -25.94 -25.47
C TRP A 59 -5.88 -25.66 -24.99
N LYS A 60 -4.88 -26.04 -25.78
CA LYS A 60 -3.46 -25.78 -25.45
C LYS A 60 -3.16 -24.29 -25.37
N GLN A 61 -3.62 -23.50 -26.34
CA GLN A 61 -3.43 -22.05 -26.32
C GLN A 61 -4.01 -21.40 -25.07
N VAL A 62 -5.21 -21.82 -24.63
CA VAL A 62 -5.81 -21.30 -23.39
C VAL A 62 -4.99 -21.73 -22.18
N MET A 63 -4.58 -23.00 -22.11
CA MET A 63 -3.79 -23.52 -20.99
C MET A 63 -2.42 -22.84 -20.85
N GLU A 64 -1.77 -22.51 -21.96
CA GLU A 64 -0.46 -21.83 -21.98
C GLU A 64 -0.54 -20.34 -21.63
N ASN A 65 -1.71 -19.71 -21.78
CA ASN A 65 -1.93 -18.28 -21.53
C ASN A 65 -2.82 -18.01 -20.31
N LEU A 66 -3.00 -18.99 -19.43
CA LEU A 66 -3.70 -18.79 -18.17
C LEU A 66 -2.96 -17.73 -17.34
N PRO A 67 -3.67 -16.69 -16.85
CA PRO A 67 -3.07 -15.75 -15.92
C PRO A 67 -2.72 -16.47 -14.61
N MET A 68 -1.71 -15.95 -13.91
CA MET A 68 -1.34 -16.47 -12.59
C MET A 68 -2.54 -16.47 -11.65
N SER A 69 -2.72 -17.59 -10.95
CA SER A 69 -3.62 -17.73 -9.82
C SER A 69 -3.21 -16.84 -8.64
N GLN A 70 -4.12 -16.64 -7.70
CA GLN A 70 -3.85 -15.87 -6.47
C GLN A 70 -2.69 -16.47 -5.65
N ASP A 71 -2.59 -17.80 -5.60
CA ASP A 71 -1.52 -18.48 -4.87
C ASP A 71 -0.16 -18.33 -5.56
N GLU A 72 -0.13 -18.35 -6.90
CA GLU A 72 1.09 -18.08 -7.68
C GLU A 72 1.52 -16.62 -7.54
N ARG A 73 0.58 -15.66 -7.56
CA ARG A 73 0.85 -14.24 -7.31
C ARG A 73 1.39 -14.01 -5.91
N ARG A 74 0.82 -14.65 -4.89
CA ARG A 74 1.35 -14.64 -3.51
C ARG A 74 2.78 -15.20 -3.46
N SER A 75 3.00 -16.38 -4.01
CA SER A 75 4.32 -17.04 -4.04
C SER A 75 5.37 -16.21 -4.78
N ARG A 76 4.95 -15.40 -5.77
CA ARG A 76 5.81 -14.43 -6.46
C ARG A 76 6.22 -13.30 -5.52
N LEU A 77 5.29 -12.73 -4.75
CA LEU A 77 5.55 -11.64 -3.82
C LEU A 77 6.33 -12.06 -2.57
N GLU A 78 6.21 -13.30 -2.11
CA GLU A 78 6.98 -13.85 -0.98
C GLU A 78 8.50 -13.84 -1.20
N LYS A 79 8.96 -13.72 -2.46
CA LYS A 79 10.38 -13.61 -2.82
C LYS A 79 10.97 -12.23 -2.53
N PHE A 80 10.14 -11.24 -2.20
CA PHE A 80 10.54 -9.87 -1.92
C PHE A 80 10.55 -9.64 -0.40
N ASP A 81 11.46 -8.79 0.08
CA ASP A 81 11.53 -8.36 1.47
C ASP A 81 10.44 -7.32 1.75
N ILE A 82 9.18 -7.76 1.84
CA ILE A 82 8.01 -6.96 2.24
C ILE A 82 7.28 -7.63 3.40
N SER A 83 6.49 -6.87 4.15
CA SER A 83 5.70 -7.47 5.25
C SER A 83 4.52 -8.28 4.73
N GLU A 84 4.06 -9.24 5.52
CA GLU A 84 2.86 -10.04 5.20
C GLU A 84 1.60 -9.16 5.02
N ASP A 85 1.52 -8.06 5.76
CA ASP A 85 0.44 -7.08 5.61
C ASP A 85 0.54 -6.32 4.29
N GLN A 86 1.73 -5.83 3.93
CA GLN A 86 1.98 -5.19 2.63
C GLN A 86 1.63 -6.14 1.47
N LEU A 87 2.07 -7.40 1.55
CA LEU A 87 1.77 -8.42 0.55
C LEU A 87 0.26 -8.60 0.36
N LYS A 88 -0.48 -8.78 1.47
CA LYS A 88 -1.95 -8.93 1.42
C LYS A 88 -2.62 -7.71 0.82
N GLN A 89 -2.18 -6.51 1.19
CA GLN A 89 -2.75 -5.27 0.67
C GLN A 89 -2.48 -5.12 -0.83
N LEU A 90 -1.25 -5.41 -1.29
CA LEU A 90 -0.88 -5.38 -2.70
C LEU A 90 -1.74 -6.34 -3.53
N LEU A 91 -1.95 -7.57 -3.06
CA LEU A 91 -2.83 -8.54 -3.74
C LEU A 91 -4.29 -8.11 -3.70
N SER A 92 -4.80 -7.61 -2.57
CA SER A 92 -6.19 -7.18 -2.45
C SER A 92 -6.55 -5.99 -3.35
N ARG A 93 -5.56 -5.15 -3.67
CA ARG A 93 -5.69 -3.98 -4.52
C ARG A 93 -5.20 -4.22 -5.95
N GLU A 94 -4.80 -5.45 -6.28
CA GLU A 94 -4.29 -5.83 -7.60
C GLU A 94 -3.07 -5.00 -8.06
N LEU A 95 -2.22 -4.59 -7.11
CA LEU A 95 -1.03 -3.75 -7.36
C LEU A 95 0.26 -4.58 -7.52
N ASP A 96 0.17 -5.90 -7.50
CA ASP A 96 1.34 -6.79 -7.47
C ASP A 96 2.15 -6.76 -8.78
N ASP A 97 1.51 -6.60 -9.94
CA ASP A 97 2.22 -6.44 -11.22
C ASP A 97 2.98 -5.09 -11.29
N HIS A 98 2.39 -4.02 -10.77
CA HIS A 98 3.05 -2.71 -10.64
C HIS A 98 4.22 -2.73 -9.66
N PHE A 99 4.05 -3.45 -8.55
CA PHE A 99 5.11 -3.66 -7.60
C PHE A 99 6.30 -4.37 -8.24
N VAL A 100 6.08 -5.53 -8.88
CA VAL A 100 7.16 -6.34 -9.48
C VAL A 100 7.89 -5.59 -10.58
N SER A 101 7.16 -4.89 -11.45
CA SER A 101 7.74 -4.15 -12.60
C SER A 101 8.74 -3.05 -12.21
N HIS A 102 8.56 -2.41 -11.06
CA HIS A 102 9.40 -1.30 -10.59
C HIS A 102 10.15 -1.61 -9.29
N SER A 103 10.18 -2.88 -8.87
CA SER A 103 10.85 -3.32 -7.63
C SER A 103 12.38 -3.28 -7.69
N GLN A 104 12.97 -3.16 -8.89
CA GLN A 104 14.42 -3.14 -9.06
C GLN A 104 14.98 -1.73 -8.85
N GLY A 105 16.07 -1.62 -8.10
CA GLY A 105 16.76 -0.34 -7.86
C GLY A 105 16.15 0.53 -6.76
N VAL A 106 15.06 0.09 -6.11
CA VAL A 106 14.45 0.75 -4.96
C VAL A 106 14.28 -0.21 -3.77
N PRO A 107 14.30 0.27 -2.52
CA PRO A 107 14.01 -0.56 -1.37
C PRO A 107 12.58 -1.11 -1.42
N GLN A 108 12.44 -2.43 -1.41
CA GLN A 108 11.17 -3.12 -1.66
C GLN A 108 10.07 -2.74 -0.66
N LYS A 109 10.38 -2.61 0.64
CA LYS A 109 9.43 -2.13 1.65
C LYS A 109 8.95 -0.71 1.39
N ALA A 110 9.87 0.18 1.02
CA ALA A 110 9.53 1.58 0.74
C ALA A 110 8.69 1.68 -0.53
N TRP A 111 8.98 0.85 -1.54
CA TRP A 111 8.19 0.78 -2.76
C TRP A 111 6.77 0.25 -2.53
N ALA A 112 6.63 -0.80 -1.72
CA ALA A 112 5.31 -1.29 -1.32
C ALA A 112 4.51 -0.21 -0.60
N THR A 113 5.11 0.51 0.35
CA THR A 113 4.46 1.65 1.02
C THR A 113 4.10 2.76 0.03
N MET A 114 5.01 3.11 -0.89
CA MET A 114 4.77 4.13 -1.91
C MET A 114 3.51 3.83 -2.72
N LEU A 115 3.36 2.59 -3.20
CA LEU A 115 2.18 2.14 -3.95
C LEU A 115 0.90 2.05 -3.12
N LEU A 116 1.00 1.80 -1.82
CA LEU A 116 -0.16 1.64 -0.95
C LEU A 116 -0.69 2.96 -0.40
N GLU A 117 0.18 3.97 -0.27
CA GLU A 117 -0.14 5.28 0.32
C GLU A 117 -0.39 6.38 -0.73
N ASN A 118 0.07 6.18 -1.97
CA ASN A 118 -0.03 7.20 -3.03
C ASN A 118 -0.80 6.66 -4.24
N GLU A 119 -1.41 7.59 -4.97
CA GLU A 119 -2.09 7.34 -6.24
C GLU A 119 -1.41 8.19 -7.33
N GLY A 120 -1.41 7.69 -8.56
CA GLY A 120 -0.84 8.40 -9.71
C GLY A 120 -0.03 7.49 -10.62
N ASP A 121 0.84 8.10 -11.42
CA ASP A 121 1.71 7.37 -12.35
C ASP A 121 2.76 6.54 -11.60
N VAL A 122 2.74 5.23 -11.82
CA VAL A 122 3.64 4.26 -11.17
C VAL A 122 5.09 4.50 -11.54
N GLY A 123 5.36 4.90 -12.79
CA GLY A 123 6.70 5.23 -13.25
C GLY A 123 7.28 6.43 -12.49
N LEU A 124 6.52 7.51 -12.40
CA LEU A 124 6.90 8.69 -11.62
C LEU A 124 7.13 8.37 -10.14
N MET A 125 6.24 7.58 -9.52
CA MET A 125 6.40 7.17 -8.12
C MET A 125 7.72 6.42 -7.89
N ALA A 126 8.08 5.51 -8.80
CA ALA A 126 9.34 4.78 -8.73
C ALA A 126 10.56 5.72 -8.89
N LEU A 127 10.49 6.67 -9.82
CA LEU A 127 11.56 7.66 -10.05
C LEU A 127 11.75 8.61 -8.86
N VAL A 128 10.66 9.09 -8.26
CA VAL A 128 10.72 9.94 -7.06
C VAL A 128 11.33 9.17 -5.89
N LEU A 129 10.92 7.91 -5.69
CA LEU A 129 11.51 7.06 -4.65
C LEU A 129 13.01 6.84 -4.90
N ALA A 130 13.42 6.53 -6.13
CA ALA A 130 14.83 6.38 -6.49
C ALA A 130 15.63 7.67 -6.25
N THR A 131 15.05 8.84 -6.55
CA THR A 131 15.66 10.15 -6.32
C THR A 131 15.86 10.43 -4.82
N LYS A 132 14.89 10.03 -3.98
CA LYS A 132 15.01 10.09 -2.52
C LYS A 132 16.10 9.16 -2.00
N GLU A 133 16.22 7.94 -2.54
CA GLU A 133 17.27 6.98 -2.14
C GLU A 133 18.67 7.43 -2.57
N ALA A 134 18.77 8.19 -3.66
CA ALA A 134 20.00 8.88 -4.06
C ALA A 134 20.34 10.09 -3.17
N GLY A 135 19.50 10.45 -2.20
CA GLY A 135 19.75 11.54 -1.25
C GLY A 135 19.45 12.94 -1.79
N HIS A 136 18.75 13.05 -2.92
CA HIS A 136 18.41 14.35 -3.50
C HIS A 136 17.14 14.98 -2.93
N VAL A 137 16.32 14.20 -2.22
CA VAL A 137 14.96 14.59 -1.77
C VAL A 137 14.69 14.04 -0.38
N THR A 138 14.10 14.85 0.50
CA THR A 138 13.58 14.39 1.80
C THR A 138 12.28 13.59 1.64
N ARG A 139 11.90 12.81 2.65
CA ARG A 139 10.65 12.02 2.61
C ARG A 139 9.42 12.92 2.41
N GLU A 140 9.40 14.06 3.09
CA GLU A 140 8.33 15.04 3.05
C GLU A 140 8.26 15.76 1.69
N GLY A 141 9.40 15.88 0.99
CA GLY A 141 9.49 16.47 -0.34
C GLY A 141 8.98 15.58 -1.47
N MET A 142 8.84 14.26 -1.26
CA MET A 142 8.37 13.33 -2.29
C MET A 142 6.98 13.69 -2.81
N GLN A 143 6.04 14.04 -1.91
CA GLN A 143 4.68 14.39 -2.30
C GLN A 143 4.62 15.62 -3.21
N ALA A 144 5.46 16.62 -2.90
CA ALA A 144 5.52 17.85 -3.69
C ALA A 144 6.01 17.56 -5.13
N LEU A 145 6.98 16.66 -5.28
CA LEU A 145 7.48 16.26 -6.60
C LEU A 145 6.46 15.43 -7.39
N LEU A 146 5.72 14.54 -6.72
CA LEU A 146 4.65 13.78 -7.38
C LEU A 146 3.60 14.72 -8.00
N VAL A 147 3.19 15.76 -7.26
CA VAL A 147 2.20 16.73 -7.73
C VAL A 147 2.76 17.61 -8.85
N GLU A 148 3.99 18.11 -8.72
CA GLU A 148 4.62 19.01 -9.71
C GLU A 148 4.87 18.32 -11.06
N PHE A 149 5.17 17.03 -11.02
CA PHE A 149 5.48 16.21 -12.20
C PHE A 149 4.33 15.30 -12.61
N ASP A 150 3.12 15.50 -12.08
CA ASP A 150 1.95 14.72 -12.47
C ASP A 150 1.73 14.77 -13.99
N GLY A 151 1.53 13.60 -14.60
CA GLY A 151 1.42 13.43 -16.05
C GLY A 151 2.70 13.72 -16.87
N LYS A 152 3.86 13.91 -16.22
CA LYS A 152 5.16 14.11 -16.89
C LYS A 152 6.06 12.90 -16.66
N ASN A 153 7.07 12.73 -17.51
CA ASN A 153 8.09 11.69 -17.36
C ASN A 153 9.48 12.34 -17.17
N PRO A 154 9.78 12.87 -15.97
CA PRO A 154 11.04 13.54 -15.71
C PRO A 154 12.20 12.55 -15.57
N THR A 155 13.41 13.06 -15.78
CA THR A 155 14.65 12.37 -15.39
C THR A 155 14.98 12.64 -13.93
N ILE A 156 15.84 11.80 -13.33
CA ILE A 156 16.34 12.00 -11.95
C ILE A 156 17.00 13.38 -11.80
N ASP A 157 17.73 13.85 -12.82
CA ASP A 157 18.37 15.18 -12.81
C ASP A 157 17.35 16.33 -12.74
N GLN A 158 16.22 16.19 -13.44
CA GLN A 158 15.13 17.17 -13.40
C GLN A 158 14.43 17.16 -12.04
N LEU A 159 14.21 15.98 -11.46
CA LEU A 159 13.67 15.85 -10.11
C LEU A 159 14.60 16.47 -9.07
N SER A 160 15.89 16.20 -9.14
CA SER A 160 16.91 16.77 -8.23
C SER A 160 17.01 18.29 -8.36
N SER A 161 17.03 18.82 -9.59
CA SER A 161 17.08 20.27 -9.83
C SER A 161 15.85 20.96 -9.24
N LYS A 162 14.66 20.37 -9.45
CA LYS A 162 13.42 20.92 -8.93
C LYS A 162 13.34 20.82 -7.41
N ALA A 163 13.84 19.73 -6.83
CA ALA A 163 13.95 19.57 -5.39
C ALA A 163 14.85 20.66 -4.77
N GLN A 164 15.95 21.01 -5.43
CA GLN A 164 16.84 22.09 -4.99
C GLN A 164 16.15 23.46 -5.09
N GLU A 165 15.44 23.75 -6.18
CA GLU A 165 14.66 24.99 -6.32
C GLU A 165 13.61 25.15 -5.21
N LEU A 166 12.97 24.05 -4.82
CA LEU A 166 11.93 24.02 -3.78
C LEU A 166 12.49 23.91 -2.36
N GLY A 167 13.81 23.83 -2.18
CA GLY A 167 14.44 23.66 -0.86
C GLY A 167 14.14 22.31 -0.19
N LEU A 168 13.84 21.28 -0.99
CA LEU A 168 13.47 19.92 -0.54
C LEU A 168 14.68 18.97 -0.48
N LYS A 169 15.87 19.46 -0.80
CA LYS A 169 17.11 18.68 -0.72
C LYS A 169 17.53 18.53 0.76
N PRO A 170 17.95 17.32 1.19
CA PRO A 170 18.55 17.13 2.50
C PRO A 170 19.70 18.12 2.75
N ALA A 171 19.74 18.73 3.94
CA ALA A 171 20.90 19.51 4.37
C ALA A 171 22.16 18.63 4.37
N ASP A 172 23.30 19.18 3.93
CA ASP A 172 24.56 18.44 3.90
C ASP A 172 24.98 18.04 5.33
N ALA A 173 25.55 16.84 5.48
CA ALA A 173 25.84 16.26 6.79
C ALA A 173 26.79 17.11 7.66
N SER A 174 27.64 17.93 7.04
CA SER A 174 28.52 18.88 7.74
C SER A 174 27.73 20.04 8.35
N ASP A 175 26.83 20.65 7.58
CA ASP A 175 25.98 21.75 8.06
C ASP A 175 25.07 21.26 9.19
N LEU A 176 24.60 20.02 9.10
CA LEU A 176 23.73 19.41 10.09
C LEU A 176 24.44 19.20 11.44
N ALA A 177 25.71 18.77 11.42
CA ALA A 177 26.49 18.57 12.64
C ALA A 177 26.72 19.90 13.38
N ASP A 178 27.02 20.98 12.65
CA ASP A 178 27.21 22.31 13.23
C ASP A 178 25.93 22.86 13.86
N ILE A 179 24.79 22.67 13.20
CA ILE A 179 23.48 23.06 13.73
C ILE A 179 23.15 22.27 15.00
N VAL A 180 23.37 20.95 14.98
CA VAL A 180 23.13 20.08 16.15
C VAL A 180 24.02 20.50 17.32
N ALA A 181 25.32 20.71 17.07
CA ALA A 181 26.27 21.14 18.09
C ALA A 181 25.85 22.48 18.71
N LYS A 182 25.43 23.44 17.88
CA LYS A 182 24.94 24.74 18.32
C LYS A 182 23.67 24.64 19.17
N VAL A 183 22.68 23.86 18.74
CA VAL A 183 21.42 23.67 19.48
C VAL A 183 21.66 22.98 20.82
N VAL A 184 22.58 22.02 20.87
CA VAL A 184 22.99 21.34 22.11
C VAL A 184 23.76 22.30 23.03
N SER A 185 24.68 23.11 22.49
CA SER A 185 25.44 24.09 23.28
C SER A 185 24.54 25.17 23.88
N ASP A 186 23.56 25.67 23.11
CA ASP A 186 22.62 26.70 23.56
C ASP A 186 21.69 26.20 24.67
N ARG A 187 21.56 24.87 24.83
CA ARG A 187 20.72 24.22 25.85
C ARG A 187 21.46 23.18 26.68
N LEU A 188 22.75 23.41 26.93
CA LEU A 188 23.60 22.50 27.71
C LEU A 188 23.03 22.18 29.10
N ASP A 189 22.46 23.16 29.79
CA ASP A 189 21.89 22.95 31.13
C ASP A 189 20.68 21.99 31.09
N PHE A 190 19.86 22.10 30.04
CA PHE A 190 18.72 21.22 29.82
C PHE A 190 19.15 19.78 29.47
N VAL A 191 20.25 19.62 28.74
CA VAL A 191 20.84 18.31 28.42
C VAL A 191 21.40 17.65 29.68
N LYS A 192 22.11 18.41 30.53
CA LYS A 192 22.65 17.90 31.80
C LYS A 192 21.56 17.49 32.79
N GLU A 193 20.44 18.20 32.82
CA GLU A 193 19.33 17.92 33.74
C GLU A 193 18.49 16.70 33.31
N ARG A 194 18.23 16.54 32.00
CA ARG A 194 17.35 15.48 31.47
C ARG A 194 18.06 14.30 30.80
N GLY A 195 19.36 14.40 30.53
CA GLY A 195 20.13 13.41 29.80
C GLY A 195 19.48 13.03 28.46
N MET A 196 19.31 11.73 28.20
CA MET A 196 18.64 11.22 27.00
C MET A 196 17.16 11.66 26.85
N GLY A 197 16.52 12.12 27.93
CA GLY A 197 15.16 12.68 27.88
C GLY A 197 15.08 14.02 27.13
N ALA A 198 16.21 14.68 26.86
CA ALA A 198 16.29 15.91 26.06
C ALA A 198 16.16 15.66 24.54
N MET A 199 16.29 14.42 24.07
CA MET A 199 16.26 14.05 22.65
C MET A 199 15.01 14.55 21.91
N GLY A 200 13.81 14.27 22.44
CA GLY A 200 12.56 14.64 21.77
C GLY A 200 12.40 16.16 21.58
N PRO A 201 12.54 16.97 22.64
CA PRO A 201 12.49 18.43 22.54
C PRO A 201 13.57 19.04 21.63
N LEU A 202 14.79 18.52 21.66
CA LEU A 202 15.89 19.02 20.81
C LEU A 202 15.71 18.60 19.34
N MET A 203 15.17 17.41 19.07
CA MET A 203 14.81 16.96 17.72
C MET A 203 13.89 17.96 17.03
N GLY A 204 12.83 18.41 17.72
CA GLY A 204 11.90 19.40 17.17
C GLY A 204 12.56 20.75 16.89
N LEU A 205 13.55 21.15 17.70
CA LEU A 205 14.26 22.41 17.52
C LEU A 205 15.21 22.37 16.32
N VAL A 206 16.01 21.30 16.21
CA VAL A 206 16.94 21.08 15.08
C VAL A 206 16.16 20.98 13.77
N MET A 207 15.07 20.21 13.75
CA MET A 207 14.23 20.09 12.55
C MET A 207 13.62 21.43 12.13
N LYS A 208 13.28 22.29 13.10
CA LYS A 208 12.77 23.65 12.83
C LYS A 208 13.85 24.57 12.28
N GLU A 209 15.08 24.54 12.82
CA GLU A 209 16.20 25.33 12.29
C GLU A 209 16.60 24.87 10.89
N CYS A 210 16.50 23.57 10.60
CA CYS A 210 16.77 23.02 9.27
C CYS A 210 15.59 23.19 8.28
N GLY A 211 14.55 23.96 8.63
CA GLY A 211 13.39 24.21 7.76
C GLY A 211 12.58 22.96 7.40
N GLY A 212 12.70 21.87 8.16
CA GLY A 212 12.10 20.57 7.83
C GLY A 212 12.82 19.81 6.71
N ALA A 213 13.95 20.31 6.21
CA ALA A 213 14.71 19.71 5.12
C ALA A 213 15.80 18.73 5.60
N ALA A 214 15.90 18.43 6.90
CA ALA A 214 16.91 17.50 7.40
C ALA A 214 16.41 16.03 7.43
N ASP A 215 17.27 15.07 7.11
CA ASP A 215 16.97 13.65 7.28
C ASP A 215 16.86 13.33 8.78
N GLY A 216 15.64 13.03 9.24
CA GLY A 216 15.37 12.74 10.64
C GLY A 216 16.18 11.57 11.21
N LYS A 217 16.61 10.59 10.38
CA LYS A 217 17.51 9.53 10.84
C LYS A 217 18.90 10.07 11.16
N GLN A 218 19.43 10.93 10.29
CA GLN A 218 20.75 11.54 10.49
C GLN A 218 20.74 12.48 11.69
N VAL A 219 19.70 13.33 11.82
CA VAL A 219 19.53 14.23 12.97
C VAL A 219 19.47 13.44 14.28
N SER A 220 18.70 12.34 14.31
CA SER A 220 18.58 11.50 15.50
C SER A 220 19.90 10.84 15.89
N ALA A 221 20.71 10.40 14.91
CA ALA A 221 22.02 9.82 15.16
C ALA A 221 22.99 10.86 15.74
N LEU A 222 23.08 12.04 15.12
CA LEU A 222 23.96 13.14 15.55
C LEU A 222 23.58 13.67 16.93
N LEU A 223 22.30 13.94 17.19
CA LEU A 223 21.83 14.39 18.51
C LEU A 223 22.15 13.39 19.61
N ARG A 224 21.99 12.09 19.33
CA ARG A 224 22.32 11.04 20.29
C ARG A 224 23.81 11.06 20.63
N GLU A 225 24.66 11.17 19.62
CA GLU A 225 26.10 11.20 19.81
C GLU A 225 26.55 12.43 20.62
N GLU A 226 26.02 13.62 20.28
CA GLU A 226 26.38 14.87 20.95
C GLU A 226 25.88 14.94 22.39
N ILE A 227 24.65 14.47 22.66
CA ILE A 227 24.12 14.38 24.03
C ILE A 227 24.96 13.42 24.87
N THR A 228 25.35 12.27 24.32
CA THR A 228 26.18 11.29 25.03
C THR A 228 27.58 11.85 25.35
N ARG A 229 28.06 12.84 24.59
CA ARG A 229 29.33 13.53 24.85
C ARG A 229 29.25 14.50 26.05
N HIS A 230 28.06 14.91 26.46
CA HIS A 230 27.82 15.94 27.48
C HIS A 230 27.08 15.45 28.74
N VAL A 231 26.70 14.17 28.78
CA VAL A 231 26.01 13.48 29.89
C VAL A 231 26.95 12.43 30.47
#